data_AF-A0A7X7C4G7-F1
#
_entry.id   AF-A0A7X7C4G7-F1
#
_cell.length_a   1.000
_cell.length_b   1.000
_cell.length_c   1.000
_cell.angle_alpha   90.00
_cell.angle_beta   90.00
_cell.angle_gamma   90.00
#
_symmetry.space_group_name_H-M   'P 1'
#
loop_
_entity.id
_entity.type
_entity.pdbx_description
1 polymer ?
#
loop_
_entity_poly.entity_id
_entity_poly.type
_entity_poly.pdbx_seq_one_letter_code
_entity_poly.pdbx_strand_id
1 'polypeptide(L)'
;MKKLKYMPIDSDYTELLEKEMAKDNSRVIFFSFSGEPQLEESNGKIKKIKDIKDEGSFLLFDNGDMVRLDRIVVINGIPGPAYDEYDAYALAPLTCKAGYDESMCK
;
A
#
# COMPACT_ATOMS: atom_id res chain seq x y z
N MET A 1 15.07 8.30 -10.71
CA MET A 1 13.95 7.70 -9.93
C MET A 1 13.78 8.52 -8.66
N LYS A 2 12.65 9.24 -8.47
CA LYS A 2 12.41 9.97 -7.22
C LYS A 2 12.25 8.94 -6.11
N LYS A 3 13.16 8.92 -5.14
CA LYS A 3 12.95 8.16 -3.89
C LYS A 3 11.71 8.74 -3.23
N LEU A 4 10.63 7.96 -3.18
CA LEU A 4 9.42 8.32 -2.46
C LEU A 4 9.78 8.40 -0.98
N LYS A 5 9.63 9.59 -0.39
CA LYS A 5 9.87 9.80 1.03
C LYS A 5 8.94 8.87 1.81
N TYR A 6 9.51 8.18 2.79
CA TYR A 6 8.73 7.35 3.71
C TYR A 6 7.71 8.22 4.44
N MET A 7 6.44 7.82 4.40
CA MET A 7 5.41 8.43 5.23
C MET A 7 5.39 7.72 6.59
N PRO A 8 5.47 8.45 7.71
CA PRO A 8 5.32 7.85 9.01
C PRO A 8 3.92 7.22 9.11
N ILE A 9 3.88 5.94 9.46
CA ILE A 9 2.64 5.23 9.74
C ILE A 9 2.15 5.58 11.14
N ASP A 10 0.84 5.46 11.34
CA ASP A 10 0.23 5.68 12.64
C ASP A 10 0.64 4.59 13.64
N SER A 11 0.70 4.93 14.92
CA SER A 11 1.05 3.98 15.97
C SER A 11 0.02 2.87 16.09
N ASP A 12 -1.27 3.20 15.89
CA ASP A 12 -2.38 2.24 15.91
C ASP A 12 -2.20 1.18 14.80
N TYR A 13 -1.69 1.59 13.65
CA TYR A 13 -1.40 0.68 12.54
C TYR A 13 -0.22 -0.25 12.85
N THR A 14 0.76 0.23 13.61
CA THR A 14 1.90 -0.59 14.05
C THR A 14 1.43 -1.71 14.97
N GLU A 15 0.53 -1.41 15.92
CA GLU A 15 -0.08 -2.41 16.79
C GLU A 15 -0.92 -3.43 16.00
N LEU A 16 -1.63 -2.98 14.96
CA LEU A 16 -2.37 -3.86 14.07
C LEU A 16 -1.43 -4.87 13.39
N LEU A 17 -0.28 -4.41 12.89
CA LEU A 17 0.70 -5.26 12.24
C LEU A 17 1.28 -6.29 13.19
N GLU A 18 1.55 -5.92 14.45
CA GLU A 18 1.99 -6.88 15.47
C GLU A 18 0.94 -7.96 15.76
N LYS A 19 -0.34 -7.59 15.78
CA LYS A 19 -1.45 -8.57 15.90
C LYS A 19 -1.54 -9.49 14.70
N GLU A 20 -1.36 -8.96 13.49
CA GLU A 20 -1.35 -9.76 12.26
C GLU A 20 -0.12 -10.68 12.20
N MET A 21 1.03 -10.24 12.71
CA MET A 21 2.23 -11.07 12.85
C MET A 21 2.04 -12.27 13.78
N ALA A 22 1.14 -12.16 14.78
CA ALA A 22 0.80 -13.28 15.65
C ALA A 22 -0.05 -14.35 14.94
N LYS A 23 -0.60 -14.05 13.75
CA LYS A 23 -1.35 -15.01 12.94
C LYS A 23 -0.42 -15.86 12.07
N ASP A 24 -0.92 -17.03 11.68
CA ASP A 24 -0.15 -17.95 10.82
C ASP A 24 -0.22 -17.56 9.33
N ASN A 25 -1.21 -16.75 8.95
CA ASN A 25 -1.39 -16.27 7.58
C ASN A 25 -1.95 -14.85 7.58
N SER A 26 -1.34 -13.98 6.78
CA SER A 26 -1.78 -12.62 6.53
C SER A 26 -1.78 -12.36 5.03
N ARG A 27 -2.86 -11.73 4.55
CA ARG A 27 -3.01 -11.26 3.18
C ARG A 27 -2.78 -9.76 3.16
N VAL A 28 -1.77 -9.29 2.42
CA VAL A 28 -1.44 -7.86 2.32
C VAL A 28 -1.46 -7.44 0.85
N ILE A 29 -2.23 -6.39 0.57
CA ILE A 29 -2.29 -5.74 -0.73
C ILE A 29 -1.52 -4.42 -0.61
N PHE A 30 -0.59 -4.17 -1.54
CA PHE A 30 0.30 -3.02 -1.49
C PHE A 30 0.63 -2.48 -2.88
N PHE A 31 1.09 -1.24 -2.95
CA PHE A 31 1.57 -0.65 -4.20
C PHE A 31 3.02 -1.05 -4.52
N SER A 32 3.25 -1.54 -5.73
CA SER A 32 4.55 -1.87 -6.29
C SER A 32 5.34 -0.61 -6.71
N PHE A 33 6.66 -0.72 -6.76
CA PHE A 33 7.58 0.40 -7.05
C PHE A 33 7.83 0.65 -8.55
N SER A 34 7.16 -0.07 -9.46
CA SER A 34 7.50 -0.14 -10.89
C SER A 34 7.15 1.10 -11.74
N GLY A 35 7.02 2.29 -11.15
CA GLY A 35 6.79 3.55 -11.86
C GLY A 35 5.34 3.82 -12.27
N GLU A 36 4.52 2.78 -12.37
CA GLU A 36 3.06 2.84 -12.43
C GLU A 36 2.47 2.28 -11.12
N PRO A 37 1.32 2.81 -10.62
CA PRO A 37 0.65 2.28 -9.44
C PRO A 37 0.06 0.90 -9.75
N GLN A 38 0.89 -0.14 -9.60
CA GLN A 38 0.47 -1.53 -9.70
C GLN A 38 0.22 -2.06 -8.30
N LEU A 39 -0.90 -2.77 -8.13
CA LEU A 39 -1.23 -3.45 -6.89
C LEU A 39 -0.63 -4.84 -6.92
N GLU A 40 0.18 -5.14 -5.92
CA GLU A 40 0.66 -6.47 -5.66
C GLU A 40 0.05 -7.01 -4.37
N GLU A 41 0.02 -8.33 -4.29
CA GLU A 41 -0.52 -9.05 -3.16
C GLU A 41 0.51 -10.05 -2.66
N SER A 42 0.76 -10.03 -1.36
CA SER A 42 1.53 -11.07 -0.68
C SER A 42 0.63 -11.80 0.31
N ASN A 43 0.64 -13.12 0.21
CA ASN A 43 -0.07 -14.01 1.13
C ASN A 43 0.96 -14.88 1.83
N GLY A 44 1.04 -14.77 3.15
CA GLY A 44 1.95 -15.60 3.91
C GLY A 44 2.04 -15.19 5.36
N LYS A 45 2.94 -15.85 6.08
CA LYS A 45 3.23 -15.49 7.47
C LYS A 45 4.24 -14.35 7.51
N ILE A 46 3.93 -13.31 8.28
CA ILE A 46 4.86 -12.21 8.51
C ILE A 46 5.93 -12.69 9.50
N LYS A 47 7.19 -12.75 9.08
CA LYS A 47 8.34 -13.15 9.92
C LYS A 47 8.75 -12.05 10.88
N LYS A 48 8.88 -10.83 10.36
CA LYS A 48 9.41 -9.68 11.10
C LYS A 48 9.17 -8.37 10.35
N ILE A 49 9.16 -7.28 11.11
CA ILE A 49 9.29 -5.93 10.57
C ILE A 49 10.78 -5.57 10.58
N LYS A 50 11.29 -5.07 9.45
CA LYS A 50 12.65 -4.56 9.29
C LYS A 50 12.56 -3.07 9.01
N ASP A 51 13.09 -2.28 9.93
CA ASP A 51 13.27 -0.85 9.72
C ASP A 51 14.59 -0.59 8.99
N ILE A 52 14.52 0.10 7.86
CA ILE A 52 15.68 0.49 7.06
C ILE A 52 15.81 2.00 7.17
N LYS A 53 16.92 2.43 7.79
CA LYS A 53 17.27 3.83 7.93
C LYS A 53 17.29 4.51 6.56
N ASP A 54 16.58 5.62 6.41
CA ASP A 54 16.42 6.41 5.17
C ASP A 54 15.40 5.85 4.14
N GLU A 55 14.95 4.60 4.27
CA GLU A 55 13.99 3.98 3.34
C GLU A 55 12.61 3.71 3.95
N GLY A 56 12.54 3.48 5.26
CA GLY A 56 11.30 3.23 5.98
C GLY A 56 11.21 1.83 6.58
N SER A 57 10.02 1.46 7.03
CA SER A 57 9.75 0.16 7.64
C SER A 57 9.16 -0.82 6.62
N PHE A 58 9.62 -2.07 6.67
CA PHE A 58 9.27 -3.13 5.73
C PHE A 58 8.82 -4.40 6.47
N LEU A 59 7.75 -5.03 6.02
CA LEU A 59 7.35 -6.38 6.42
C LEU A 59 8.12 -7.41 5.60
N LEU A 60 8.68 -8.39 6.28
CA LEU A 60 9.27 -9.57 5.66
C LEU A 60 8.35 -10.76 5.87
N PHE A 61 7.95 -11.38 4.77
CA PHE A 61 7.17 -12.61 4.76
C PHE A 61 8.09 -13.84 4.75
N ASP A 62 7.57 -14.97 5.19
CA ASP A 62 8.28 -16.26 5.15
C ASP A 62 8.65 -16.70 3.72
N ASN A 63 7.82 -16.32 2.74
CA ASN A 63 8.06 -16.60 1.32
C ASN A 63 9.24 -15.80 0.72
N GLY A 64 9.81 -14.86 1.48
CA GLY A 64 10.86 -13.95 1.00
C GLY A 64 10.33 -12.62 0.46
N ASP A 65 9.01 -12.43 0.43
CA ASP A 65 8.40 -11.16 0.03
C ASP A 65 8.69 -10.05 1.03
N MET A 66 8.81 -8.84 0.49
CA MET A 66 9.13 -7.62 1.21
C MET A 66 8.08 -6.55 0.85
N VAL A 67 7.37 -6.05 1.85
CA VAL A 67 6.31 -5.05 1.66
C VAL A 67 6.59 -3.82 2.51
N ARG A 68 6.58 -2.62 1.91
CA ARG A 68 6.74 -1.37 2.67
C ARG A 68 5.46 -1.01 3.41
N LEU A 69 5.58 -0.63 4.68
CA LEU A 69 4.44 -0.28 5.52
C LEU A 69 3.64 0.90 4.97
N ASP A 70 4.31 1.94 4.47
CA ASP A 70 3.65 3.13 3.90
C ASP A 70 2.85 2.85 2.62
N ARG A 71 3.05 1.68 1.99
CA ARG A 71 2.44 1.31 0.71
C ARG A 71 1.32 0.29 0.87
N ILE A 72 0.99 -0.10 2.09
CA ILE A 72 -0.06 -1.08 2.35
C ILE A 72 -1.41 -0.42 2.13
N VAL A 73 -2.17 -0.99 1.20
CA VAL A 73 -3.54 -0.59 0.89
C VAL A 73 -4.50 -1.30 1.83
N VAL A 74 -4.35 -2.62 2.00
CA VAL A 74 -5.19 -3.44 2.85
C VAL A 74 -4.37 -4.57 3.45
N ILE A 75 -4.60 -4.85 4.73
CA ILE A 75 -4.12 -6.07 5.41
C ILE A 75 -5.31 -6.85 5.95
N ASN A 76 -5.54 -8.05 5.44
CA ASN A 76 -6.61 -8.96 5.89
C ASN A 76 -8.00 -8.30 5.92
N GLY A 77 -8.30 -7.43 4.95
CA GLY A 77 -9.55 -6.65 4.86
C GLY A 77 -9.57 -5.36 5.68
N ILE A 78 -8.52 -5.06 6.43
CA ILE A 78 -8.37 -3.83 7.22
C ILE A 78 -7.66 -2.78 6.36
N PRO A 79 -8.26 -1.59 6.15
CA PRO A 79 -7.67 -0.54 5.35
C PRO A 79 -6.35 -0.06 5.96
N GLY A 80 -5.35 0.11 5.10
CA GLY A 80 -4.02 0.56 5.44
C GLY A 80 -3.74 2.03 5.15
N PRO A 81 -2.51 2.49 5.40
CA PRO A 81 -2.11 3.88 5.21
C PRO A 81 -2.22 4.35 3.76
N ALA A 82 -2.02 3.46 2.78
CA ALA A 82 -2.17 3.78 1.36
C ALA A 82 -3.58 3.51 0.82
N TYR A 83 -4.56 3.20 1.70
CA TYR A 83 -5.93 2.95 1.27
C TYR A 83 -6.57 4.20 0.64
N ASP A 84 -6.32 5.36 1.22
CA ASP A 84 -6.83 6.65 0.71
C ASP A 84 -6.28 6.96 -0.69
N GLU A 85 -4.98 6.68 -0.94
CA GLU A 85 -4.38 6.79 -2.27
C GLU A 85 -5.03 5.84 -3.28
N TYR A 86 -5.34 4.60 -2.86
CA TYR A 86 -6.03 3.63 -3.70
C TYR A 86 -7.47 4.05 -4.01
N ASP A 87 -8.21 4.52 -3.01
CA ASP A 87 -9.58 5.02 -3.19
C ASP A 87 -9.60 6.22 -4.16
N ALA A 88 -8.71 7.19 -3.96
CA ALA A 88 -8.55 8.33 -4.87
C ALA A 88 -8.15 7.91 -6.29
N TYR A 89 -7.24 6.94 -6.44
CA TYR A 89 -6.84 6.40 -7.74
C TYR A 89 -7.98 5.66 -8.44
N ALA A 90 -8.76 4.85 -7.71
CA ALA A 90 -9.94 4.18 -8.23
C ALA A 90 -11.03 5.18 -8.67
N LEU A 91 -11.11 6.33 -8.02
CA LEU A 91 -12.02 7.43 -8.37
C LEU A 91 -11.52 8.31 -9.52
N ALA A 92 -10.21 8.31 -9.82
CA ALA A 92 -9.60 9.22 -10.79
C ALA A 92 -10.12 9.10 -12.24
N PRO A 93 -10.56 7.94 -12.77
CA PRO A 93 -11.15 7.88 -14.11
C PRO A 93 -12.60 8.37 -14.20
N LEU A 94 -13.28 8.66 -13.09
CA LEU A 94 -14.65 9.22 -13.13
C LEU A 94 -14.67 10.74 -13.20
N THR A 95 -13.57 11.46 -12.94
CA THR A 95 -13.62 12.94 -12.87
C THR A 95 -13.10 13.63 -14.14
N CYS A 96 -12.27 12.96 -14.95
CA CYS A 96 -11.72 13.56 -16.19
C CYS A 96 -12.46 13.13 -17.47
N LYS A 97 -13.51 12.31 -17.35
CA LYS A 97 -14.50 12.05 -18.41
C LYS A 97 -15.97 12.27 -17.98
N ALA A 98 -16.22 12.76 -16.77
CA ALA A 98 -17.57 13.13 -16.34
C ALA A 98 -17.92 14.58 -16.74
N GLY A 99 -18.16 14.79 -18.03
CA GLY A 99 -18.98 15.93 -18.47
C GLY A 99 -18.30 16.99 -19.33
N TYR A 100 -17.38 16.63 -20.24
CA TYR A 100 -17.26 17.37 -21.49
C TYR A 100 -17.76 16.50 -22.62
N ASP A 101 -18.98 16.77 -23.04
CA ASP A 101 -19.43 16.56 -24.42
C ASP A 101 -18.29 16.95 -25.36
N GLU A 102 -17.97 16.10 -26.33
CA GLU A 102 -16.93 16.29 -27.35
C GLU A 102 -17.28 17.42 -28.35
N SER A 103 -17.88 18.50 -27.90
CA SER A 103 -18.32 19.62 -28.73
C SER A 103 -18.27 20.94 -27.98
N MET A 104 -17.08 21.40 -27.57
CA MET A 104 -16.74 22.83 -27.44
C MET A 104 -15.22 22.98 -27.26
N CYS A 105 -14.48 22.52 -28.28
CA CYS A 105 -13.16 23.09 -28.58
C CYS A 105 -13.29 23.77 -29.94
N LYS A 106 -13.81 25.01 -29.94
CA LYS A 106 -13.61 25.97 -31.02
C LYS A 106 -13.82 27.40 -30.51
#